data_AF-A0A1N7DXZ5-F1
#
_entry.id   AF-A0A1N7DXZ5-F1
#
_cell.length_a   1.000
_cell.length_b   1.000
_cell.length_c   1.000
_cell.angle_alpha   90.00
_cell.angle_beta   90.00
_cell.angle_gamma   90.00
#
_symmetry.space_group_name_H-M   'P 1'
#
loop_
_entity.id
_entity.type
_entity.pdbx_description
1 polymer ?
#
loop_
_entity_poly.entity_id
_entity_poly.type
_entity_poly.pdbx_seq_one_letter_code
_entity_poly.pdbx_strand_id
1 'polypeptide(L)'
;MTDVFLLKQKIEPGKTERCKELIAELMNRVDSDVSEILETEGVYTESVFIEQGSDDEYLVWYFEAEDAARVGEMWEEPAETGIEGEIEDGKSVLAEVLENPAEWGEDDFELLQHLVNPNR
;
A
#
# COMPACT_ATOMS: atom_id res chain seq x y z
N MET A 1 18.81 3.76 -6.65
CA MET A 1 18.61 4.67 -5.51
C MET A 1 17.26 4.25 -4.96
N THR A 2 17.12 4.02 -3.67
CA THR A 2 15.83 3.56 -3.13
C THR A 2 14.92 4.76 -2.99
N ASP A 3 13.77 4.71 -3.64
CA ASP A 3 12.71 5.69 -3.44
C ASP A 3 11.88 5.29 -2.21
N VAL A 4 11.46 6.29 -1.45
CA VAL A 4 10.69 6.12 -0.22
C VAL A 4 9.49 7.06 -0.25
N PHE A 5 8.29 6.51 -0.15
CA PHE A 5 7.06 7.26 -0.30
C PHE A 5 5.92 6.66 0.52
N LEU A 6 4.85 7.45 0.66
CA LEU A 6 3.63 7.08 1.38
C LEU A 6 2.42 7.17 0.44
N LEU A 7 1.48 6.25 0.62
CA LEU A 7 0.16 6.31 0.00
C LEU A 7 -0.88 6.43 1.11
N LYS A 8 -1.73 7.45 1.07
CA LYS A 8 -2.73 7.70 2.09
C LYS A 8 -4.12 7.73 1.47
N GLN A 9 -5.02 6.92 2.01
CA GLN A 9 -6.39 6.85 1.53
C GLN A 9 -7.38 6.89 2.68
N LYS A 10 -8.39 7.73 2.55
CA LYS A 10 -9.43 7.87 3.57
C LYS A 10 -10.27 6.61 3.63
N ILE A 11 -10.50 6.13 4.84
CA ILE A 11 -11.42 5.02 5.13
C ILE A 11 -12.81 5.63 5.24
N GLU A 12 -13.80 4.98 4.63
CA GLU A 12 -15.19 5.42 4.79
C GLU A 12 -15.61 5.39 6.28
N PRO A 13 -16.40 6.37 6.74
CA PRO A 13 -16.80 6.47 8.14
C PRO A 13 -17.41 5.17 8.71
N GLY A 14 -16.81 4.65 9.78
CA GLY A 14 -17.29 3.45 10.48
C GLY A 14 -16.85 2.12 9.85
N LYS A 15 -16.00 2.13 8.81
CA LYS A 15 -15.50 0.91 8.15
C LYS A 15 -14.11 0.46 8.60
N THR A 16 -13.51 1.12 9.59
CA THR A 16 -12.14 0.82 10.05
C THR A 16 -11.91 -0.62 10.50
N GLU A 17 -12.81 -1.20 11.30
CA GLU A 17 -12.67 -2.60 11.71
C GLU A 17 -12.79 -3.55 10.51
N ARG A 18 -13.70 -3.26 9.58
CA ARG A 18 -13.81 -4.03 8.34
C ARG A 18 -12.56 -3.92 7.49
N CYS A 19 -11.96 -2.73 7.39
CA CYS A 19 -10.70 -2.53 6.71
C CYS A 19 -9.57 -3.39 7.29
N LYS A 20 -9.48 -3.49 8.63
CA LYS A 20 -8.50 -4.37 9.29
C LYS A 20 -8.71 -5.84 8.97
N GLU A 21 -9.96 -6.29 8.98
CA GLU A 21 -10.33 -7.67 8.61
C GLU A 21 -9.91 -7.98 7.18
N LEU A 22 -10.21 -7.07 6.24
CA LEU A 22 -9.85 -7.24 4.83
C LEU A 22 -8.35 -7.32 4.58
N ILE A 23 -7.56 -6.47 5.25
CA ILE A 23 -6.10 -6.55 5.18
C ILE A 23 -5.60 -7.88 5.74
N ALA A 24 -6.17 -8.35 6.85
CA ALA A 24 -5.80 -9.65 7.41
C ALA A 24 -6.19 -10.81 6.48
N GLU A 25 -7.36 -10.74 5.84
CA GLU A 25 -7.78 -11.72 4.82
C GLU A 25 -6.82 -11.71 3.63
N LEU A 26 -6.41 -10.54 3.12
CA LEU A 26 -5.42 -10.40 2.05
C LEU A 26 -4.09 -11.06 2.44
N MET A 27 -3.54 -10.74 3.61
CA MET A 27 -2.28 -11.30 4.09
C MET A 27 -2.34 -12.82 4.32
N ASN A 28 -3.51 -13.38 4.63
CA ASN A 28 -3.70 -14.82 4.77
C ASN A 28 -3.86 -15.54 3.42
N ARG A 29 -4.21 -14.81 2.36
CA ARG A 29 -4.39 -15.34 1.00
C ARG A 29 -3.11 -15.33 0.18
N VAL A 30 -2.11 -14.58 0.62
CA VAL A 30 -0.75 -14.62 0.06
C VAL A 30 -0.19 -16.02 0.35
N ASP A 31 -0.49 -16.96 -0.55
CA ASP A 31 0.00 -18.34 -0.55
C ASP A 31 1.42 -18.43 -1.15
N SER A 32 1.81 -17.40 -1.90
CA SER A 32 3.12 -17.16 -2.49
C SER A 32 4.14 -16.72 -1.44
N ASP A 33 5.43 -16.93 -1.72
CA ASP A 33 6.49 -16.38 -0.88
C ASP A 33 6.42 -14.85 -1.01
N VAL A 34 6.14 -14.14 0.09
CA VAL A 34 6.06 -12.67 0.13
C VAL A 34 7.28 -12.02 -0.53
N SER A 35 8.43 -12.69 -0.51
CA SER A 35 9.63 -12.21 -1.21
C SER A 35 9.49 -12.18 -2.74
N GLU A 36 8.77 -13.12 -3.36
CA GLU A 36 8.52 -13.15 -4.81
C GLU A 36 7.58 -12.02 -5.25
N ILE A 37 6.57 -11.70 -4.43
CA ILE A 37 5.67 -10.55 -4.68
C ILE A 37 6.48 -9.26 -4.66
N LEU A 38 7.19 -9.02 -3.55
CA LEU A 38 7.97 -7.80 -3.35
C LEU A 38 9.06 -7.64 -4.42
N GLU A 39 9.75 -8.73 -4.81
CA GLU A 39 10.73 -8.71 -5.90
C GLU A 39 10.10 -8.36 -7.25
N THR A 40 8.94 -8.93 -7.56
CA THR A 40 8.21 -8.65 -8.82
C THR A 40 7.77 -7.18 -8.90
N GLU A 41 7.37 -6.63 -7.76
CA GLU A 41 6.95 -5.23 -7.61
C GLU A 41 8.13 -4.25 -7.54
N GLY A 42 9.36 -4.73 -7.38
CA GLY A 42 10.53 -3.89 -7.14
C GLY A 42 10.49 -3.18 -5.78
N VAL A 43 9.72 -3.71 -4.83
CA VAL A 43 9.54 -3.20 -3.47
C VAL A 43 10.49 -3.95 -2.53
N TYR A 44 11.24 -3.22 -1.72
CA TYR A 44 12.13 -3.77 -0.70
C TYR A 44 11.47 -3.86 0.66
N THR A 45 10.57 -2.94 0.98
CA THR A 45 9.80 -2.93 2.22
C THR A 45 8.44 -2.32 1.97
N GLU A 46 7.42 -2.97 2.51
CA GLU A 46 6.06 -2.48 2.57
C GLU A 46 5.60 -2.48 4.03
N SER A 47 4.85 -1.46 4.43
CA SER A 47 4.22 -1.41 5.76
C SER A 47 2.89 -0.68 5.68
N VAL A 48 1.88 -1.23 6.36
CA VAL A 48 0.51 -0.72 6.33
C VAL A 48 0.09 -0.28 7.72
N PHE A 49 -0.49 0.91 7.81
CA PHE A 49 -0.91 1.54 9.05
C PHE A 49 -2.35 2.06 8.92
N ILE A 50 -2.99 2.27 10.07
CA ILE A 50 -4.17 3.12 10.15
C ILE A 50 -3.81 4.37 10.94
N GLU A 51 -3.98 5.52 10.30
CA GLU A 51 -3.95 6.81 10.97
C GLU A 51 -5.32 7.08 11.61
N GLN A 52 -5.29 7.38 12.91
CA GLN A 52 -6.49 7.70 13.70
C GLN A 52 -6.58 9.22 13.85
N GLY A 53 -7.48 9.85 13.10
CA GLY A 53 -7.81 11.28 13.25
C GLY A 53 -9.02 11.49 14.17
N SER A 54 -9.29 12.76 14.51
CA SER A 54 -10.46 13.13 15.32
C SER A 54 -11.77 12.96 14.57
N ASP A 55 -11.75 13.19 13.26
CA ASP A 55 -12.93 13.25 12.40
C ASP A 55 -12.87 12.22 11.27
N ASP A 56 -11.66 11.82 10.86
CA ASP A 56 -11.40 10.92 9.74
C ASP A 56 -10.31 9.90 10.08
N GLU A 57 -10.42 8.70 9.50
CA GLU A 57 -9.43 7.62 9.63
C GLU A 57 -8.86 7.31 8.24
N TYR A 58 -7.58 6.95 8.17
CA TYR A 58 -6.91 6.72 6.90
C TYR A 58 -6.11 5.43 6.92
N LEU A 59 -6.12 4.70 5.82
CA LEU A 59 -5.19 3.62 5.54
C LEU A 59 -3.93 4.24 4.92
N VAL A 60 -2.77 3.95 5.49
CA VAL A 60 -1.48 4.52 5.06
C VAL A 60 -0.52 3.38 4.73
N TRP A 61 0.00 3.40 3.50
CA TRP A 61 1.02 2.48 3.03
C TRP A 61 2.36 3.20 2.98
N TYR A 62 3.41 2.51 3.42
CA TYR A 62 4.80 2.95 3.33
C TYR A 62 5.56 1.97 2.46
N PHE A 63 6.31 2.51 1.50
CA PHE A 63 7.11 1.73 0.58
C PHE A 63 8.57 2.20 0.55
N GLU A 64 9.48 1.24 0.49
CA GLU A 64 10.84 1.40 -0.03
C GLU A 64 10.92 0.62 -1.33
N ALA A 65 11.21 1.25 -2.46
CA ALA A 65 11.19 0.61 -3.77
C ALA A 65 12.35 1.06 -4.67
N GLU A 66 12.56 0.36 -5.78
CA GLU A 66 13.52 0.77 -6.81
C GLU A 66 13.07 2.04 -7.55
N ASP A 67 11.77 2.18 -7.79
CA ASP A 67 11.15 3.26 -8.55
C ASP A 67 9.72 3.51 -8.02
N ALA A 68 9.50 4.67 -7.38
CA ALA A 68 8.19 5.02 -6.83
C ALA A 68 7.10 5.17 -7.91
N ALA A 69 7.45 5.74 -9.07
CA ALA A 69 6.49 5.97 -10.15
C ALA A 69 6.01 4.64 -10.76
N ARG A 70 6.87 3.63 -10.82
CA ARG A 70 6.48 2.28 -11.25
C ARG A 70 5.48 1.63 -10.28
N VAL A 71 5.72 1.77 -8.97
CA VAL A 71 4.77 1.27 -7.95
C VAL A 71 3.45 2.07 -8.03
N GLY A 72 3.57 3.38 -8.27
CA GLY A 72 2.60 4.28 -8.90
C GLY A 72 1.63 3.60 -9.86
N GLU A 73 2.17 3.36 -11.05
CA GLU A 73 1.46 2.81 -12.19
C GLU A 73 0.83 1.43 -11.89
N MET A 74 1.53 0.55 -11.16
CA MET A 74 0.98 -0.75 -10.73
C MET A 74 -0.23 -0.59 -9.82
N TRP A 75 -0.25 0.44 -8.98
CA TRP A 75 -1.34 0.69 -8.05
C TRP A 75 -2.53 1.41 -8.71
N GLU A 76 -2.34 2.13 -9.82
CA GLU A 76 -3.45 2.69 -10.61
C GLU A 76 -4.01 1.69 -11.64
N GLU A 77 -3.14 0.97 -12.35
CA GLU A 77 -3.48 0.11 -13.48
C GLU A 77 -2.86 -1.29 -13.34
N PRO A 78 -3.37 -2.13 -12.41
CA PRO A 78 -2.78 -3.44 -12.12
C PRO A 78 -2.81 -4.42 -13.31
N ALA A 79 -3.78 -4.26 -14.23
CA ALA A 79 -4.06 -5.18 -15.32
C ALA A 79 -2.99 -5.23 -16.43
N GLU A 80 -2.18 -4.19 -16.64
CA GLU A 80 -1.18 -4.20 -17.73
C GLU A 80 0.18 -4.81 -17.33
N THR A 81 0.41 -5.08 -16.04
CA THR A 81 1.72 -5.48 -15.52
C THR A 81 1.95 -7.00 -15.46
N GLY A 82 0.92 -7.82 -15.74
CA GLY A 82 0.99 -9.28 -15.67
C GLY A 82 0.96 -9.85 -14.24
N ILE A 83 0.77 -9.00 -13.23
CA ILE A 83 0.54 -9.35 -11.82
C ILE A 83 -0.98 -9.43 -11.57
N GLU A 84 -1.69 -10.16 -12.45
CA GLU A 84 -3.16 -10.17 -12.56
C GLU A 84 -3.89 -10.90 -11.40
N GLY A 85 -3.18 -11.38 -10.38
CA GLY A 85 -3.76 -12.28 -9.37
C GLY A 85 -4.04 -11.62 -8.01
N GLU A 86 -3.00 -11.08 -7.36
CA GLU A 86 -3.05 -10.79 -5.92
C GLU A 86 -3.26 -9.29 -5.64
N ILE A 87 -2.69 -8.40 -6.46
CA ILE A 87 -2.87 -6.93 -6.35
C ILE A 87 -4.27 -6.49 -6.80
N GLU A 88 -4.76 -7.05 -7.91
CA GLU A 88 -6.10 -6.74 -8.44
C GLU A 88 -7.20 -7.15 -7.46
N ASP A 89 -7.05 -8.33 -6.83
CA ASP A 89 -7.92 -8.79 -5.77
C ASP A 89 -7.82 -7.93 -4.51
N GLY A 90 -6.61 -7.49 -4.12
CA GLY A 90 -6.41 -6.61 -2.96
C GLY A 90 -7.14 -5.27 -3.07
N LYS A 91 -7.04 -4.59 -4.22
CA LYS A 91 -7.75 -3.31 -4.45
C LYS A 91 -9.25 -3.49 -4.55
N SER A 92 -9.70 -4.52 -5.27
CA SER A 92 -11.13 -4.84 -5.40
C SER A 92 -11.77 -5.10 -4.03
N VAL A 93 -11.05 -5.83 -3.16
CA VAL A 93 -11.48 -6.12 -1.80
C VAL A 93 -11.56 -4.83 -0.96
N LEU A 94 -10.57 -3.95 -1.04
CA LEU A 94 -10.55 -2.72 -0.24
C LEU A 94 -11.44 -1.59 -0.78
N ALA A 95 -11.90 -1.68 -2.03
CA ALA A 95 -12.81 -0.69 -2.63
C ALA A 95 -14.15 -0.56 -1.87
N GLU A 96 -14.53 -1.55 -1.06
CA GLU A 96 -15.73 -1.47 -0.22
C GLU A 96 -15.55 -0.65 1.05
N VAL A 97 -14.31 -0.35 1.46
CA VAL A 97 -14.02 0.35 2.73
C VAL A 97 -13.28 1.68 2.56
N LEU A 98 -12.76 1.97 1.37
CA LEU A 98 -11.96 3.16 1.10
C LEU A 98 -12.73 4.15 0.21
N GLU A 99 -12.56 5.45 0.47
CA GLU A 99 -13.06 6.51 -0.42
C GLU A 99 -12.20 6.56 -1.69
N ASN A 100 -12.83 6.76 -2.86
CA ASN A 100 -12.17 6.69 -4.18
C ASN A 100 -12.12 8.11 -4.81
N PRO A 101 -11.00 8.55 -5.42
CA PRO A 101 -9.72 7.87 -5.63
C PRO A 101 -8.78 7.89 -4.42
N ALA A 102 -7.82 6.95 -4.41
CA ALA A 102 -6.65 7.05 -3.54
C ALA A 102 -5.91 8.35 -3.84
N GLU A 103 -5.66 9.17 -2.83
CA GLU A 103 -4.80 10.34 -2.98
C GLU A 103 -3.35 9.87 -2.90
N TRP A 104 -2.66 9.83 -4.04
CA TRP A 104 -1.22 9.61 -4.06
C TRP A 104 -0.55 10.74 -3.29
N GLY A 105 -0.06 10.39 -2.11
CA GLY A 105 0.59 11.33 -1.21
C GLY A 105 2.00 11.74 -1.66
N GLU A 106 2.38 11.56 -2.92
CA GLU A 106 3.67 12.07 -3.43
C GLU A 106 3.82 13.57 -3.12
N ASP A 107 2.72 14.33 -3.19
CA ASP A 107 2.69 15.76 -2.88
C ASP A 107 2.25 16.09 -1.43
N ASP A 108 1.71 15.12 -0.67
CA ASP A 108 1.22 15.34 0.70
C ASP A 108 2.31 15.13 1.77
N PHE A 109 3.39 14.41 1.44
CA PHE A 109 4.45 14.06 2.37
C PHE A 109 5.84 14.37 1.82
N GLU A 110 6.56 15.28 2.48
CA GLU A 110 7.98 15.52 2.22
C GLU A 110 8.85 14.60 3.11
N LEU A 111 9.61 13.70 2.50
CA LEU A 111 10.57 12.87 3.23
C LEU A 111 11.77 13.72 3.70
N LEU A 112 11.84 13.97 5.00
CA LEU A 112 12.96 14.72 5.59
C LEU A 112 14.16 13.84 5.98
N GLN A 113 13.90 12.60 6.42
CA GLN A 113 14.94 11.67 6.88
C GLN A 113 14.45 10.23 6.86
N HIS A 114 15.30 9.31 6.39
CA HIS A 114 15.10 7.88 6.49
C HIS A 114 16.43 7.20 6.89
N LEU A 115 16.42 6.34 7.91
CA LEU A 115 17.61 5.68 8.43
C LEU A 115 17.33 4.18 8.66
N VAL A 116 18.11 3.32 8.01
CA VAL A 116 18.03 1.86 8.16
C VAL A 116 19.24 1.35 8.93
N ASN A 117 19.05 0.40 9.86
CA ASN A 117 20.17 -0.31 10.47
C ASN A 117 20.80 -1.24 9.42
N PRO A 118 22.09 -1.08 9.08
CA PRO A 118 22.75 -1.89 8.04
C PRO A 118 22.89 -3.38 8.41
N ASN A 119 22.57 -3.76 9.65
CA ASN A 119 22.57 -5.15 10.11
C ASN A 119 21.15 -5.72 10.34
N ARG A 120 20.11 -5.04 9.83
CA ARG A 120 18.73 -5.56 9.79
C ARG A 120 18.65 -6.73 8.81
#